data_AF-A0A7S1ZLX0-F1
#
_entry.id   AF-A0A7S1ZLX0-F1
#
_cell.length_a   1.000
_cell.length_b   1.000
_cell.length_c   1.000
_cell.angle_alpha   90.00
_cell.angle_beta   90.00
_cell.angle_gamma   90.00
#
_symmetry.space_group_name_H-M   'P 1'
#
loop_
_entity.id
_entity.type
_entity.pdbx_description
1 polymer ?
#
loop_
_entity_poly.entity_id
_entity_poly.type
_entity_poly.pdbx_seq_one_letter_code
_entity_poly.pdbx_strand_id
1 'polypeptide(L)'
;KEKPSQTAKQIAATKSAQSSSARTRTPTRELHPTMGQTKHSQKVTRQHLDEKLRLAVPGRDLLEELAVSCASEPSPDKTFQYAFALSKSRQESELRYAVSILDSLVKEGYDHQIDCMYGSATALYLLGDFKEARGRCEAILRSKPDSRTAAELHLACIDAIEEEEERRAKKIAIGGSAAVAVLGAAVAIGGMLLNKR
;
A
#
# COMPACT_ATOMS: atom_id res chain seq x y z
N LYS A 1 -13.62 -37.92 -60.18
CA LYS A 1 -13.42 -36.49 -60.49
C LYS A 1 -14.55 -35.70 -59.86
N GLU A 2 -14.24 -34.49 -59.41
CA GLU A 2 -15.16 -33.38 -59.13
C GLU A 2 -16.21 -33.48 -58.01
N LYS A 3 -16.46 -32.31 -57.42
CA LYS A 3 -17.36 -32.03 -56.29
C LYS A 3 -18.78 -31.77 -56.82
N PRO A 4 -19.76 -31.62 -55.91
CA PRO A 4 -20.48 -30.35 -55.92
C PRO A 4 -20.28 -29.55 -54.64
N SER A 5 -20.50 -28.24 -54.76
CA SER A 5 -20.32 -27.21 -53.73
C SER A 5 -21.65 -26.46 -53.54
N GLN A 6 -21.67 -25.54 -52.56
CA GLN A 6 -22.67 -24.48 -52.37
C GLN A 6 -24.01 -24.83 -51.70
N THR A 7 -24.01 -24.82 -50.36
CA THR A 7 -25.14 -24.27 -49.58
C THR A 7 -24.59 -23.46 -48.40
N ALA A 8 -24.29 -22.17 -48.60
CA ALA A 8 -23.95 -21.25 -47.52
C ALA A 8 -24.25 -19.79 -47.89
N LYS A 9 -24.68 -19.01 -46.89
CA LYS A 9 -24.84 -17.54 -46.89
C LYS A 9 -26.09 -16.95 -47.57
N GLN A 10 -27.22 -17.13 -46.91
CA GLN A 10 -28.07 -15.98 -46.54
C GLN A 10 -27.55 -15.43 -45.18
N ILE A 11 -27.96 -14.30 -44.59
CA ILE A 11 -29.07 -13.35 -44.82
C ILE A 11 -28.51 -11.91 -44.59
N ALA A 12 -29.27 -10.87 -44.98
CA ALA A 12 -29.21 -9.48 -44.46
C ALA A 12 -27.97 -8.60 -44.78
N ALA A 13 -28.11 -7.83 -45.86
CA ALA A 13 -27.54 -6.47 -45.95
C ALA A 13 -28.64 -5.41 -45.76
N THR A 14 -28.24 -4.14 -45.58
CA THR A 14 -29.04 -2.89 -45.58
C THR A 14 -29.99 -2.60 -44.40
N LYS A 15 -29.66 -1.56 -43.61
CA LYS A 15 -30.53 -0.36 -43.47
C LYS A 15 -29.82 0.87 -42.84
N SER A 16 -30.21 2.05 -43.35
CA SER A 16 -30.25 3.41 -42.74
C SER A 16 -29.15 3.85 -41.75
N ALA A 17 -28.35 4.91 -41.98
CA ALA A 17 -28.66 6.32 -42.31
C ALA A 17 -28.96 7.23 -41.09
N GLN A 18 -28.13 8.29 -40.99
CA GLN A 18 -28.34 9.64 -40.43
C GLN A 18 -29.31 9.85 -39.24
N SER A 19 -28.78 10.42 -38.14
CA SER A 19 -29.43 11.58 -37.50
C SER A 19 -28.44 12.40 -36.66
N SER A 20 -28.53 13.72 -36.77
CA SER A 20 -27.79 14.72 -36.02
C SER A 20 -28.45 15.06 -34.69
N SER A 21 -27.69 15.26 -33.61
CA SER A 21 -28.18 16.05 -32.47
C SER A 21 -27.04 16.78 -31.77
N ALA A 22 -27.11 18.11 -31.77
CA ALA A 22 -26.19 18.95 -31.01
C ALA A 22 -26.50 18.86 -29.51
N ARG A 23 -25.46 18.78 -28.67
CA ARG A 23 -25.61 18.96 -27.22
C ARG A 23 -24.48 19.82 -26.65
N THR A 24 -24.82 21.07 -26.40
CA THR A 24 -24.06 21.97 -25.53
C THR A 24 -23.82 21.32 -24.17
N ARG A 25 -22.56 21.21 -23.75
CA ARG A 25 -22.18 21.13 -22.33
C ARG A 25 -20.97 22.02 -22.06
N THR A 26 -21.14 22.78 -20.99
CA THR A 26 -20.22 23.74 -20.37
C THR A 26 -18.80 23.22 -20.16
N PRO A 27 -17.77 24.09 -20.21
CA PRO A 27 -16.45 23.75 -19.70
C PRO A 27 -16.51 23.69 -18.17
N THR A 28 -16.64 22.49 -17.61
CA THR A 28 -16.38 22.31 -16.18
C THR A 28 -14.90 22.51 -15.95
N ARG A 29 -14.55 23.72 -15.49
CA ARG A 29 -13.23 24.05 -14.94
C ARG A 29 -13.11 23.33 -13.60
N GLU A 30 -12.92 22.01 -13.67
CA GLU A 30 -12.51 21.19 -12.53
C GLU A 30 -11.19 21.77 -12.01
N LEU A 31 -11.30 22.53 -10.93
CA LEU A 31 -10.18 22.98 -10.15
C LEU A 31 -9.44 21.70 -9.74
N HIS A 32 -8.14 21.62 -10.02
CA HIS A 32 -7.25 20.74 -9.29
C HIS A 32 -6.67 21.52 -8.11
N PRO A 33 -7.38 21.65 -6.95
CA PRO A 33 -6.66 21.85 -5.73
C PRO A 33 -5.97 20.51 -5.43
N THR A 34 -4.65 20.48 -5.57
CA THR A 34 -3.83 19.43 -4.97
C THR A 34 -3.89 19.60 -3.46
N MET A 35 -5.06 19.36 -2.86
CA MET A 35 -5.24 19.31 -1.42
C MET A 35 -4.48 18.08 -0.94
N GLY A 36 -3.29 18.29 -0.39
CA GLY A 36 -2.57 17.26 0.34
C GLY A 36 -3.52 16.64 1.35
N GLN A 37 -3.66 15.32 1.33
CA GLN A 37 -4.67 14.64 2.14
C GLN A 37 -4.49 15.02 3.61
N THR A 38 -5.55 15.53 4.23
CA THR A 38 -5.50 16.00 5.60
C THR A 38 -5.14 14.85 6.54
N LYS A 39 -4.45 15.14 7.66
CA LYS A 39 -4.05 14.12 8.64
C LYS A 39 -5.23 13.25 9.10
N HIS A 40 -6.42 13.86 9.23
CA HIS A 40 -7.65 13.13 9.53
C HIS A 40 -8.00 12.08 8.46
N SER A 41 -7.89 12.42 7.17
CA SER A 41 -8.14 11.48 6.07
C SER A 41 -7.16 10.31 6.11
N GLN A 42 -5.87 10.57 6.35
CA GLN A 42 -4.84 9.54 6.41
C GLN A 42 -5.13 8.55 7.56
N LYS A 43 -5.46 9.07 8.74
CA LYS A 43 -5.83 8.27 9.92
C LYS A 43 -7.08 7.41 9.69
N VAL A 44 -8.12 7.95 9.05
CA VAL A 44 -9.34 7.19 8.71
C VAL A 44 -9.03 6.10 7.68
N THR A 45 -8.21 6.40 6.66
CA THR A 45 -7.75 5.41 5.68
C THR A 45 -6.98 4.27 6.36
N ARG A 46 -6.09 4.58 7.29
CA ARG A 46 -5.37 3.59 8.10
C ARG A 46 -6.31 2.71 8.91
N GLN A 47 -7.22 3.28 9.70
CA GLN A 47 -8.16 2.51 10.51
C GLN A 47 -9.01 1.54 9.68
N HIS A 48 -9.47 1.98 8.51
CA HIS A 48 -10.21 1.12 7.58
C HIS A 48 -9.34 0.02 6.97
N LEU A 49 -8.05 0.29 6.70
CA LEU A 49 -7.11 -0.72 6.23
C LEU A 49 -6.78 -1.75 7.32
N ASP A 50 -6.50 -1.30 8.54
CA ASP A 50 -6.24 -2.15 9.71
C ASP A 50 -7.42 -3.10 9.96
N GLU A 51 -8.65 -2.61 9.85
CA GLU A 51 -9.85 -3.44 9.94
C GLU A 51 -9.93 -4.48 8.81
N LYS A 52 -9.68 -4.09 7.55
CA LYS A 52 -9.62 -5.05 6.42
C LYS A 52 -8.58 -6.13 6.65
N LEU A 53 -7.36 -5.76 7.06
CA LEU A 53 -6.26 -6.70 7.29
C LEU A 53 -6.56 -7.64 8.46
N ARG A 54 -7.14 -7.12 9.56
CA ARG A 54 -7.59 -7.93 10.71
C ARG A 54 -8.64 -8.98 10.34
N LEU A 55 -9.52 -8.67 9.38
CA LEU A 55 -10.55 -9.58 8.85
C LEU A 55 -10.02 -10.53 7.76
N ALA A 56 -8.95 -10.15 7.06
CA ALA A 56 -8.36 -10.91 5.94
C ALA A 56 -7.24 -11.89 6.37
N VAL A 57 -7.12 -12.19 7.66
CA VAL A 57 -6.17 -13.19 8.19
C VAL A 57 -6.61 -14.59 7.71
N PRO A 58 -5.75 -15.36 7.03
CA PRO A 58 -6.10 -16.71 6.58
C PRO A 58 -6.25 -17.68 7.75
N GLY A 59 -7.14 -18.67 7.60
CA GLY A 59 -7.24 -19.81 8.52
C GLY A 59 -6.00 -20.70 8.44
N ARG A 60 -5.70 -21.44 9.52
CA ARG A 60 -4.51 -22.30 9.58
C ARG A 60 -4.56 -23.41 8.53
N ASP A 61 -5.70 -24.07 8.43
CA ASP A 61 -5.96 -25.18 7.50
C ASP A 61 -5.68 -24.78 6.04
N LEU A 62 -6.07 -23.56 5.65
CA LEU A 62 -5.81 -23.00 4.32
C LEU A 62 -4.32 -22.77 4.06
N LEU A 63 -3.56 -22.30 5.07
CA LEU A 63 -2.10 -22.13 4.93
C LEU A 63 -1.40 -23.49 4.77
N GLU A 64 -1.88 -24.52 5.45
CA GLU A 64 -1.34 -25.88 5.36
C GLU A 64 -1.70 -26.55 4.03
N GLU A 65 -2.93 -26.38 3.53
CA GLU A 65 -3.34 -26.81 2.19
C GLU A 65 -2.49 -26.16 1.09
N LEU A 66 -2.30 -24.83 1.16
CA LEU A 66 -1.46 -24.08 0.22
C LEU A 66 0.02 -24.51 0.30
N ALA A 67 0.55 -24.76 1.50
CA ALA A 67 1.91 -25.26 1.69
C ALA A 67 2.09 -26.65 1.07
N VAL A 68 1.16 -27.59 1.30
CA VAL A 68 1.19 -28.93 0.71
C VAL A 68 1.05 -28.89 -0.81
N SER A 69 0.15 -28.05 -1.34
CA SER A 69 -0.03 -27.86 -2.78
C SER A 69 1.24 -27.33 -3.45
N CYS A 70 1.90 -26.34 -2.83
CA CYS A 70 3.18 -25.77 -3.27
C CYS A 70 4.35 -26.76 -3.19
N ALA A 71 4.38 -27.62 -2.16
CA ALA A 71 5.42 -28.63 -1.99
C ALA A 71 5.26 -29.84 -2.92
N SER A 72 4.03 -30.21 -3.27
CA SER A 72 3.73 -31.38 -4.10
C SER A 72 4.02 -31.16 -5.58
N GLU A 73 3.78 -29.94 -6.08
CA GLU A 73 4.06 -29.54 -7.46
C GLU A 73 4.39 -28.04 -7.45
N PRO A 74 5.68 -27.67 -7.41
CA PRO A 74 6.10 -26.28 -7.31
C PRO A 74 5.87 -25.54 -8.62
N SER A 75 5.06 -24.48 -8.56
CA SER A 75 4.88 -23.52 -9.66
C SER A 75 4.95 -22.08 -9.11
N PRO A 76 5.30 -21.09 -9.94
CA PRO A 76 5.26 -19.68 -9.53
C PRO A 76 3.89 -19.26 -8.98
N ASP A 77 2.80 -19.73 -9.60
CA ASP A 77 1.43 -19.42 -9.19
C ASP A 77 1.08 -19.95 -7.79
N LYS A 78 1.44 -21.19 -7.48
CA LYS A 78 1.19 -21.78 -6.15
C LYS A 78 2.08 -21.15 -5.09
N THR A 79 3.34 -20.87 -5.45
CA THR A 79 4.31 -20.17 -4.60
C THR A 79 3.80 -18.76 -4.27
N PHE A 80 3.27 -18.05 -5.26
CA PHE A 80 2.61 -16.76 -5.10
C PHE A 80 1.36 -16.86 -4.21
N GLN A 81 0.44 -17.78 -4.49
CA GLN A 81 -0.79 -17.94 -3.70
C GLN A 81 -0.49 -18.21 -2.21
N TYR A 82 0.45 -19.11 -1.93
CA TYR A 82 0.90 -19.41 -0.58
C TYR A 82 1.53 -18.19 0.10
N ALA A 83 2.50 -17.53 -0.54
CA ALA A 83 3.16 -16.36 0.03
C ALA A 83 2.23 -15.15 0.19
N PHE A 84 1.27 -14.96 -0.72
CA PHE A 84 0.27 -13.91 -0.64
C PHE A 84 -0.75 -14.16 0.49
N ALA A 85 -1.05 -15.42 0.81
CA ALA A 85 -1.78 -15.77 2.03
C ALA A 85 -0.94 -15.50 3.29
N LEU A 86 0.30 -15.99 3.35
CA LEU A 86 1.23 -15.75 4.46
C LEU A 86 1.44 -14.25 4.74
N SER A 87 1.40 -13.39 3.73
CA SER A 87 1.56 -11.93 3.87
C SER A 87 0.52 -11.24 4.78
N LYS A 88 -0.52 -11.97 5.19
CA LYS A 88 -1.59 -11.51 6.09
C LYS A 88 -1.66 -12.35 7.38
N SER A 89 -0.65 -13.17 7.65
CA SER A 89 -0.59 -13.97 8.88
C SER A 89 -0.41 -13.10 10.13
N ARG A 90 -0.67 -13.71 11.30
CA ARG A 90 -0.36 -13.13 12.61
C ARG A 90 1.05 -13.51 13.11
N GLN A 91 1.74 -14.42 12.43
CA GLN A 91 3.08 -14.88 12.83
C GLN A 91 4.17 -14.08 12.13
N GLU A 92 5.04 -13.44 12.91
CA GLU A 92 6.13 -12.60 12.40
C GLU A 92 7.08 -13.37 11.47
N SER A 93 7.36 -14.64 11.79
CA SER A 93 8.16 -15.55 10.95
C SER A 93 7.53 -15.80 9.58
N GLU A 94 6.21 -15.99 9.53
CA GLU A 94 5.45 -16.20 8.29
C GLU A 94 5.40 -14.92 7.44
N LEU A 95 5.26 -13.75 8.06
CA LEU A 95 5.33 -12.46 7.38
C LEU A 95 6.71 -12.21 6.77
N ARG A 96 7.80 -12.42 7.53
CA ARG A 96 9.19 -12.31 7.02
C ARG A 96 9.45 -13.30 5.87
N TYR A 97 8.92 -14.52 5.95
CA TYR A 97 9.05 -15.51 4.89
C TYR A 97 8.26 -15.12 3.63
N ALA A 98 7.05 -14.57 3.78
CA ALA A 98 6.25 -14.04 2.68
C ALA A 98 7.00 -12.93 1.91
N VAL A 99 7.62 -11.97 2.61
CA VAL A 99 8.45 -10.93 1.99
C VAL A 99 9.56 -11.57 1.14
N SER A 100 10.28 -12.55 1.68
CA SER A 100 11.39 -13.23 0.97
C SER A 100 10.94 -13.94 -0.31
N ILE A 101 9.80 -14.64 -0.28
CA ILE A 101 9.26 -15.34 -1.45
C ILE A 101 8.77 -14.35 -2.50
N LEU A 102 7.94 -13.37 -2.11
CA LEU A 102 7.35 -12.40 -3.03
C LEU A 102 8.42 -11.53 -3.69
N ASP A 103 9.47 -11.16 -2.96
CA ASP A 103 10.62 -10.43 -3.52
C ASP A 103 11.45 -11.27 -4.48
N SER A 104 11.52 -12.59 -4.29
CA SER A 104 12.19 -13.50 -5.24
C SER A 104 11.38 -13.63 -6.53
N LEU A 105 10.06 -13.80 -6.44
CA LEU A 105 9.16 -13.84 -7.61
C LEU A 105 9.26 -12.56 -8.46
N VAL A 106 9.38 -11.38 -7.83
CA VAL A 106 9.59 -10.11 -8.55
C VAL A 106 10.94 -10.09 -9.27
N LYS A 107 12.02 -10.58 -8.66
CA LYS A 107 13.36 -10.65 -9.27
C LYS A 107 13.43 -11.65 -10.42
N GLU A 108 12.67 -12.74 -10.33
CA GLU A 108 12.54 -13.76 -11.38
C GLU A 108 11.63 -13.31 -12.54
N GLY A 109 10.93 -12.17 -12.40
CA GLY A 109 10.13 -11.56 -13.45
C GLY A 109 8.71 -12.13 -13.57
N TYR A 110 8.21 -12.83 -12.55
CA TYR A 110 6.87 -13.43 -12.52
C TYR A 110 5.76 -12.43 -12.90
N ASP A 111 4.79 -12.83 -13.74
CA ASP A 111 3.81 -11.93 -14.37
C ASP A 111 3.06 -10.99 -13.39
N HIS A 112 2.78 -11.46 -12.17
CA HIS A 112 2.04 -10.71 -11.15
C HIS A 112 2.93 -9.84 -10.24
N GLN A 113 4.00 -9.22 -10.77
CA GLN A 113 4.96 -8.42 -9.98
C GLN A 113 4.30 -7.35 -9.09
N ILE A 114 3.24 -6.69 -9.58
CA ILE A 114 2.51 -5.66 -8.81
C ILE A 114 1.85 -6.27 -7.57
N ASP A 115 1.25 -7.45 -7.69
CA ASP A 115 0.55 -8.13 -6.59
C ASP A 115 1.57 -8.73 -5.61
N CYS A 116 2.72 -9.22 -6.09
CA CYS A 116 3.85 -9.61 -5.24
C CYS A 116 4.40 -8.43 -4.43
N MET A 117 4.66 -7.28 -5.07
CA MET A 117 5.09 -6.07 -4.37
C MET A 117 4.05 -5.59 -3.36
N TYR A 118 2.75 -5.71 -3.66
CA TYR A 118 1.68 -5.34 -2.74
C TYR A 118 1.58 -6.29 -1.53
N GLY A 119 1.73 -7.59 -1.75
CA GLY A 119 1.82 -8.58 -0.65
C GLY A 119 3.05 -8.35 0.22
N SER A 120 4.22 -8.12 -0.37
CA SER A 120 5.46 -7.79 0.34
C SER A 120 5.31 -6.50 1.17
N ALA A 121 4.72 -5.45 0.59
CA ALA A 121 4.38 -4.22 1.31
C ALA A 121 3.39 -4.43 2.47
N THR A 122 2.39 -5.31 2.28
CA THR A 122 1.40 -5.66 3.31
C THR A 122 2.05 -6.40 4.48
N ALA A 123 2.96 -7.33 4.19
CA ALA A 123 3.70 -8.05 5.22
C ALA A 123 4.64 -7.11 6.01
N LEU A 124 5.40 -6.25 5.32
CA LEU A 124 6.23 -5.21 5.94
C LEU A 124 5.41 -4.25 6.82
N TYR A 125 4.20 -3.89 6.40
CA TYR A 125 3.28 -3.07 7.19
C TYR A 125 2.87 -3.78 8.49
N LEU A 126 2.50 -5.06 8.43
CA LEU A 126 2.15 -5.87 9.61
C LEU A 126 3.35 -6.15 10.53
N LEU A 127 4.58 -6.16 10.00
CA LEU A 127 5.83 -6.20 10.77
C LEU A 127 6.17 -4.88 11.48
N GLY A 128 5.52 -3.77 11.11
CA GLY A 128 5.84 -2.43 11.61
C GLY A 128 6.94 -1.70 10.84
N ASP A 129 7.48 -2.30 9.78
CA ASP A 129 8.50 -1.70 8.89
C ASP A 129 7.86 -0.74 7.86
N PHE A 130 7.09 0.23 8.38
CA PHE A 130 6.28 1.18 7.62
C PHE A 130 7.08 1.97 6.58
N LYS A 131 8.37 2.24 6.84
CA LYS A 131 9.26 2.96 5.92
C LYS A 131 9.56 2.15 4.65
N GLU A 132 9.79 0.85 4.78
CA GLU A 132 10.01 -0.01 3.61
C GLU A 132 8.70 -0.32 2.89
N ALA A 133 7.63 -0.64 3.64
CA ALA A 133 6.28 -0.83 3.11
C ALA A 133 5.83 0.37 2.24
N ARG A 134 6.06 1.59 2.72
CA ARG A 134 5.81 2.83 1.97
C ARG A 134 6.61 2.88 0.66
N GLY A 135 7.92 2.58 0.70
CA GLY A 135 8.78 2.57 -0.49
C GLY A 135 8.32 1.57 -1.56
N ARG A 136 7.83 0.39 -1.15
CA ARG A 136 7.18 -0.56 -2.07
C ARG A 136 5.90 0.00 -2.68
N CYS A 137 5.05 0.68 -1.89
CA CYS A 137 3.84 1.32 -2.40
C CYS A 137 4.14 2.44 -3.39
N GLU A 138 5.15 3.28 -3.12
CA GLU A 138 5.62 4.31 -4.06
C GLU A 138 6.16 3.70 -5.37
N ALA A 139 6.75 2.50 -5.33
CA ALA A 139 7.14 1.77 -6.54
C ALA A 139 5.92 1.30 -7.35
N ILE A 140 4.90 0.74 -6.70
CA ILE A 140 3.65 0.35 -7.36
C ILE A 140 2.96 1.57 -7.99
N LEU A 141 2.85 2.68 -7.25
CA LEU A 141 2.16 3.90 -7.72
C LEU A 141 2.90 4.60 -8.88
N ARG A 142 4.23 4.45 -8.99
CA ARG A 142 5.00 4.91 -10.16
C ARG A 142 4.63 4.17 -11.45
N SER A 143 4.28 2.88 -11.36
CA SER A 143 3.88 2.06 -12.53
C SER A 143 2.36 2.03 -12.75
N LYS A 144 1.56 2.14 -11.68
CA LYS A 144 0.09 2.05 -11.68
C LYS A 144 -0.48 3.11 -10.73
N PRO A 145 -0.55 4.39 -11.14
CA PRO A 145 -0.98 5.50 -10.27
C PRO A 145 -2.43 5.34 -9.78
N ASP A 146 -3.29 4.73 -10.59
CA ASP A 146 -4.70 4.47 -10.25
C ASP A 146 -4.89 3.27 -9.29
N SER A 147 -3.80 2.72 -8.74
CA SER A 147 -3.85 1.59 -7.81
C SER A 147 -4.37 2.02 -6.43
N ARG A 148 -5.69 2.01 -6.28
CA ARG A 148 -6.38 2.38 -5.03
C ARG A 148 -5.86 1.61 -3.80
N THR A 149 -5.56 0.32 -3.93
CA THR A 149 -5.05 -0.50 -2.81
C THR A 149 -3.65 -0.06 -2.37
N ALA A 150 -2.76 0.22 -3.33
CA ALA A 150 -1.43 0.75 -3.03
C ALA A 150 -1.50 2.18 -2.46
N ALA A 151 -2.44 3.02 -2.92
CA ALA A 151 -2.68 4.34 -2.36
C ALA A 151 -3.20 4.27 -0.91
N GLU A 152 -4.17 3.39 -0.62
CA GLU A 152 -4.68 3.18 0.75
C GLU A 152 -3.56 2.69 1.69
N LEU A 153 -2.74 1.72 1.27
CA LEU A 153 -1.59 1.22 2.06
C LEU A 153 -0.48 2.28 2.24
N HIS A 154 -0.17 3.05 1.19
CA HIS A 154 0.80 4.15 1.26
C HIS A 154 0.42 5.20 2.31
N LEU A 155 -0.85 5.61 2.33
CA LEU A 155 -1.37 6.60 3.29
C LEU A 155 -1.37 6.05 4.72
N ALA A 156 -1.71 4.78 4.90
CA ALA A 156 -1.62 4.10 6.18
C ALA A 156 -0.18 4.01 6.71
N CYS A 157 0.81 3.84 5.83
CA CYS A 157 2.23 3.90 6.20
C CYS A 157 2.65 5.30 6.64
N ILE A 158 2.18 6.37 5.98
CA ILE A 158 2.51 7.75 6.36
C ILE A 158 1.99 8.06 7.77
N ASP A 159 0.69 7.79 8.04
CA ASP A 159 0.10 8.02 9.36
C ASP A 159 0.81 7.22 10.47
N ALA A 160 1.18 5.96 10.18
CA ALA A 160 1.93 5.12 11.12
C ALA A 160 3.35 5.65 11.41
N ILE A 161 4.06 6.17 10.40
CA ILE A 161 5.38 6.81 10.57
C ILE A 161 5.27 8.10 11.38
N GLU A 162 4.28 8.95 11.10
CA GLU A 162 4.07 10.18 11.89
C GLU A 162 3.74 9.85 13.35
N GLU A 163 2.90 8.85 13.61
CA GLU A 163 2.54 8.42 14.97
C GLU A 163 3.75 7.84 15.73
N GLU A 164 4.59 7.06 15.07
CA GLU A 164 5.88 6.57 15.60
C GLU A 164 6.79 7.72 16.02
N GLU A 165 6.95 8.73 15.16
CA GLU A 165 7.84 9.87 15.37
C GLU A 165 7.30 10.79 16.50
N GLU A 166 5.99 11.04 16.54
CA GLU A 166 5.33 11.75 17.64
C GLU A 166 5.49 10.99 18.98
N ARG A 167 5.31 9.66 18.97
CA ARG A 167 5.47 8.81 20.16
C ARG A 167 6.91 8.79 20.67
N ARG A 168 7.90 8.80 19.77
CA ARG A 168 9.34 8.92 20.11
C ARG A 168 9.64 10.31 20.71
N ALA A 169 9.15 11.39 20.10
CA ALA A 169 9.31 12.75 20.60
C ALA A 169 8.69 12.94 22.01
N LYS A 170 7.47 12.44 22.23
CA LYS A 170 6.80 12.46 23.55
C LYS A 170 7.59 11.68 24.61
N LYS A 171 8.15 10.51 24.28
CA LYS A 171 9.00 9.73 25.20
C LYS A 171 10.25 10.51 25.62
N ILE A 172 10.89 11.23 24.69
CA ILE A 172 12.05 12.08 24.99
C ILE A 172 11.65 13.26 25.89
N ALA A 173 10.53 13.92 25.60
CA ALA A 173 10.04 15.05 26.40
C ALA A 173 9.64 14.66 27.83
N ILE A 174 9.03 13.48 28.03
CA ILE A 174 8.56 13.00 29.34
C ILE A 174 9.68 12.30 30.13
N GLY A 175 10.63 11.65 29.44
CA GLY A 175 11.82 11.05 30.06
C GLY A 175 12.98 12.02 30.32
N GLY A 176 12.81 13.32 30.02
CA GLY A 176 13.86 14.35 29.99
C GLY A 176 14.40 14.82 31.36
N SER A 177 14.30 14.02 32.42
CA SER A 177 14.80 14.35 33.76
C SER A 177 16.12 13.63 34.13
N ALA A 178 17.04 13.51 33.16
CA ALA A 178 18.47 13.21 33.36
C ALA A 178 19.25 13.67 32.09
N ALA A 179 19.69 14.93 32.02
CA ALA A 179 20.96 15.44 32.55
C ALA A 179 22.19 15.18 31.65
N VAL A 180 22.50 16.14 30.77
CA VAL A 180 23.89 16.58 30.52
C VAL A 180 23.91 18.12 30.63
N ALA A 181 24.32 18.60 31.80
CA ALA A 181 24.90 19.93 31.92
C ALA A 181 26.40 19.86 31.54
N VAL A 182 27.09 21.01 31.52
CA VAL A 182 28.53 21.18 31.23
C VAL A 182 28.89 21.22 29.73
N LEU A 183 28.63 22.39 29.10
CA LEU A 183 29.66 23.27 28.50
C LEU A 183 28.98 24.38 27.68
N GLY A 184 28.93 25.61 28.23
CA GLY A 184 28.26 26.74 27.57
C GLY A 184 27.99 27.90 28.53
N ALA A 185 29.04 28.54 29.02
CA ALA A 185 28.91 29.68 29.93
C ALA A 185 28.47 30.97 29.20
N ALA A 186 27.59 31.72 29.85
CA ALA A 186 27.43 33.18 29.79
C ALA A 186 27.10 33.88 28.45
N VAL A 187 25.82 34.22 28.24
CA VAL A 187 25.29 35.57 27.92
C VAL A 187 23.87 35.61 28.52
N ALA A 188 23.44 36.35 29.55
CA ALA A 188 23.69 37.69 30.10
C ALA A 188 22.50 38.66 29.87
N ILE A 189 22.13 39.38 30.94
CA ILE A 189 21.28 40.59 31.00
C ILE A 189 19.75 40.39 30.82
N GLY A 190 19.06 40.37 31.96
CA GLY A 190 17.63 40.63 32.11
C GLY A 190 17.39 41.15 33.53
N GLY A 191 17.55 42.46 33.73
CA GLY A 191 17.71 43.05 35.06
C GLY A 191 16.45 42.99 35.92
N MET A 192 16.61 42.67 37.21
CA MET A 192 15.53 42.80 38.18
C MET A 192 16.07 43.23 39.56
N LEU A 193 15.48 44.32 40.06
CA LEU A 193 15.44 44.78 41.45
C LEU A 193 16.74 45.30 42.11
N LEU A 194 16.91 46.62 41.99
CA LEU A 194 17.33 47.45 43.12
C LEU A 194 16.47 47.15 44.37
N ASN A 195 17.05 47.27 45.58
CA ASN A 195 16.69 48.25 46.62
C ASN A 195 17.08 47.76 48.04
N LYS A 196 17.27 48.73 48.96
CA LYS A 196 17.81 48.67 50.35
C LYS A 196 19.35 48.67 50.41
N ARG A 197 19.98 49.57 51.18
CA ARG A 197 19.47 50.59 52.13
C ARG A 197 20.37 51.81 52.12
#